data_AF-A0A954TKJ1-F1
#
_entry.id   AF-A0A954TKJ1-F1
#
_cell.length_a   1.000
_cell.length_b   1.000
_cell.length_c   1.000
_cell.angle_alpha   90.00
_cell.angle_beta   90.00
_cell.angle_gamma   90.00
#
_symmetry.space_group_name_H-M   'P 1'
#
loop_
_entity.id
_entity.type
_entity.pdbx_description
1 polymer ?
#
loop_
_entity_poly.entity_id
_entity_poly.type
_entity_poly.pdbx_seq_one_letter_code
_entity_poly.pdbx_strand_id
1 'polypeptide(L)'
;GLWRNPFGELTPEERAKLAVVDVGPLVDFLSQARHAVQFLGGCGFGKTTHLLALQRQLPTASLVYFPEDGPRPALPRRFPLLIDEAQRMGWRRRRQMLKSSGPLAIATHQDLSPVLHRAGFRVWQVNVEQVKTPRCLAQILNARIQASSTALGSTEQRCWPTPQIDEAFAGKLSRRYASNLRAIEDYLYQDLQRCIQERRLWPPATLPWS
;
A
#
# COMPACT_ATOMS: atom_id res chain seq x y z
N GLY A 1 -4.48 -5.67 -24.32
CA GLY A 1 -5.31 -4.46 -24.41
C GLY A 1 -5.54 -3.94 -23.01
N LEU A 2 -5.25 -2.67 -22.73
CA LEU A 2 -5.67 -2.03 -21.48
C LEU A 2 -7.16 -1.66 -21.57
N TRP A 3 -7.95 -2.01 -20.55
CA TRP A 3 -9.37 -1.64 -20.47
C TRP A 3 -9.62 -0.38 -19.63
N ARG A 4 -8.67 -0.04 -18.76
CA ARG A 4 -8.61 1.21 -17.98
C ARG A 4 -7.16 1.67 -17.79
N ASN A 5 -6.97 2.90 -17.31
CA ASN A 5 -5.65 3.36 -16.91
C ASN A 5 -5.16 2.59 -15.66
N PRO A 6 -4.01 1.88 -15.71
CA PRO A 6 -3.49 1.09 -14.59
C PRO A 6 -3.02 1.90 -13.38
N PHE A 7 -2.82 3.20 -13.54
CA PHE A 7 -2.33 4.08 -12.47
C PHE A 7 -3.44 4.94 -11.85
N GLY A 8 -4.70 4.71 -12.23
CA GLY A 8 -5.85 5.32 -11.55
C GLY A 8 -6.10 4.76 -10.15
N GLU A 9 -7.15 5.23 -9.48
CA GLU A 9 -7.52 4.74 -8.15
C GLU A 9 -7.87 3.25 -8.17
N LEU A 10 -7.40 2.53 -7.13
CA LEU A 10 -7.70 1.12 -6.90
C LEU A 10 -8.66 0.96 -5.73
N THR A 11 -9.61 0.03 -5.86
CA THR A 11 -10.44 -0.38 -4.71
C THR A 11 -9.58 -0.98 -3.60
N PRO A 12 -10.04 -1.03 -2.34
CA PRO A 12 -9.30 -1.70 -1.26
C PRO A 12 -8.94 -3.15 -1.61
N GLU A 13 -9.85 -3.91 -2.21
CA GLU A 13 -9.66 -5.30 -2.61
C GLU A 13 -8.60 -5.44 -3.70
N GLU A 14 -8.59 -4.53 -4.68
CA GLU A 14 -7.58 -4.47 -5.73
C GLU A 14 -6.21 -4.10 -5.17
N ARG A 15 -6.12 -3.10 -4.29
CA ARG A 15 -4.87 -2.73 -3.60
C ARG A 15 -4.29 -3.91 -2.84
N ALA A 16 -5.15 -4.65 -2.15
CA ALA A 16 -4.76 -5.81 -1.38
C ALA A 16 -4.31 -6.99 -2.26
N LYS A 17 -4.91 -7.16 -3.45
CA LYS A 17 -4.52 -8.20 -4.43
C LYS A 17 -3.21 -7.87 -5.14
N LEU A 18 -2.96 -6.59 -5.41
CA LEU A 18 -1.79 -6.09 -6.12
C LEU A 18 -0.63 -5.73 -5.19
N ALA A 19 -0.81 -5.93 -3.89
CA ALA A 19 0.20 -5.75 -2.88
C ALA A 19 1.35 -6.76 -3.10
N VAL A 20 2.45 -6.32 -3.69
CA VAL A 20 3.69 -7.12 -3.78
C VAL A 20 4.46 -6.95 -2.46
N VAL A 21 3.92 -7.53 -1.39
CA VAL A 21 4.50 -7.49 -0.04
C VAL A 21 4.42 -8.88 0.56
N ASP A 22 5.55 -9.40 1.05
CA ASP A 22 5.55 -10.64 1.82
C ASP A 22 5.17 -10.34 3.26
N VAL A 23 3.98 -10.80 3.66
CA VAL A 23 3.44 -10.64 5.02
C VAL A 23 3.43 -11.95 5.81
N GLY A 24 3.88 -13.07 5.24
CA GLY A 24 3.85 -14.38 5.91
C GLY A 24 4.50 -14.35 7.30
N PRO A 25 5.76 -13.87 7.43
CA PRO A 25 6.42 -13.75 8.73
C PRO A 25 5.67 -12.85 9.72
N LEU A 26 4.98 -11.82 9.23
CA LEU A 26 4.19 -10.90 10.05
C LEU A 26 2.90 -11.55 10.55
N VAL A 27 2.27 -12.40 9.72
CA VAL A 27 1.09 -13.20 10.11
C VAL A 27 1.46 -14.15 11.23
N ASP A 28 2.57 -14.89 11.09
CA ASP A 28 3.08 -15.79 12.14
C ASP A 28 3.39 -15.03 13.43
N PHE A 29 4.03 -13.87 13.32
CA PHE A 29 4.33 -13.01 14.46
C PHE A 29 3.05 -12.51 15.17
N LEU A 30 1.99 -12.22 14.41
CA LEU A 30 0.69 -11.76 14.94
C LEU A 30 -0.19 -12.90 15.48
N SER A 31 0.25 -14.16 15.42
CA SER A 31 -0.46 -15.28 16.05
C SER A 31 -0.43 -15.23 17.58
N GLN A 32 0.50 -14.47 18.16
CA GLN A 32 0.74 -14.39 19.59
C GLN A 32 0.05 -13.19 20.23
N ALA A 33 -0.47 -13.37 21.45
CA ALA A 33 -0.98 -12.28 22.27
C ALA A 33 0.13 -11.24 22.55
N ARG A 34 -0.25 -9.97 22.66
CA ARG A 34 0.67 -8.84 22.92
C ARG A 34 1.83 -8.73 21.92
N HIS A 35 1.62 -9.14 20.68
CA HIS A 35 2.51 -8.84 19.58
C HIS A 35 1.96 -7.68 18.74
N ALA A 36 2.82 -6.74 18.36
CA ALA A 36 2.45 -5.57 17.58
C ALA A 36 3.35 -5.45 16.35
N VAL A 37 2.76 -5.38 15.16
CA VAL A 37 3.47 -4.96 13.94
C VAL A 37 3.21 -3.47 13.72
N GLN A 38 4.25 -2.71 13.40
CA GLN A 38 4.14 -1.28 13.11
C GLN A 38 4.72 -0.97 11.73
N PHE A 39 3.87 -0.53 10.81
CA PHE A 39 4.26 0.03 9.51
C PHE A 39 4.49 1.54 9.66
N LEU A 40 5.77 1.94 9.62
CA LEU A 40 6.20 3.33 9.78
C LEU A 40 6.54 3.95 8.43
N GLY A 41 6.01 5.13 8.17
CA GLY A 41 6.37 5.93 6.99
C GLY A 41 5.33 7.00 6.67
N GLY A 42 5.68 7.96 5.84
CA GLY A 42 4.87 9.10 5.44
C GLY A 42 3.72 8.73 4.50
N CYS A 43 3.04 9.77 4.02
CA CYS A 43 1.94 9.62 3.09
C CYS A 43 2.42 9.01 1.76
N GLY A 44 1.69 8.04 1.21
CA GLY A 44 1.97 7.47 -0.11
C GLY A 44 2.98 6.32 -0.20
N PHE A 45 3.55 5.85 0.92
CA PHE A 45 4.53 4.75 0.93
C PHE A 45 3.94 3.33 1.06
N GLY A 46 2.61 3.19 1.06
CA GLY A 46 1.95 1.88 1.00
C GLY A 46 1.68 1.21 2.36
N LYS A 47 1.58 1.96 3.45
CA LYS A 47 1.19 1.40 4.77
C LYS A 47 -0.16 0.69 4.75
N THR A 48 -1.18 1.36 4.21
CA THR A 48 -2.53 0.78 4.05
C THR A 48 -2.48 -0.50 3.22
N THR A 49 -1.64 -0.56 2.19
CA THR A 49 -1.45 -1.77 1.36
C THR A 49 -0.94 -2.95 2.18
N HIS A 50 -0.02 -2.74 3.12
CA HIS A 50 0.44 -3.81 4.02
C HIS A 50 -0.66 -4.27 4.99
N LEU A 51 -1.44 -3.33 5.56
CA LEU A 51 -2.57 -3.69 6.43
C LEU A 51 -3.64 -4.51 5.69
N LEU A 52 -3.94 -4.15 4.44
CA LEU A 52 -4.89 -4.89 3.61
C LEU A 52 -4.34 -6.28 3.21
N ALA A 53 -3.04 -6.39 2.93
CA ALA A 53 -2.40 -7.68 2.67
C ALA A 53 -2.48 -8.60 3.91
N LEU A 54 -2.23 -8.06 5.11
CA LEU A 54 -2.44 -8.77 6.37
C LEU A 54 -3.90 -9.19 6.56
N GLN A 55 -4.86 -8.29 6.32
CA GLN A 55 -6.29 -8.58 6.48
C GLN A 55 -6.75 -9.76 5.60
N ARG A 56 -6.21 -9.88 4.38
CA ARG A 56 -6.52 -11.02 3.49
C ARG A 56 -6.07 -12.36 4.05
N GLN A 57 -4.95 -12.39 4.78
CA GLN A 57 -4.42 -13.61 5.39
C GLN A 57 -4.96 -13.85 6.81
N LEU A 58 -5.50 -12.82 7.45
CA LEU A 58 -6.07 -12.84 8.79
C LEU A 58 -7.58 -12.53 8.72
N PRO A 59 -8.44 -13.48 8.26
CA PRO A 59 -9.87 -13.23 8.05
C PRO A 59 -10.64 -12.89 9.33
N THR A 60 -10.07 -13.18 10.50
CA THR A 60 -10.64 -12.81 11.80
C THR A 60 -10.26 -11.39 12.24
N ALA A 61 -9.33 -10.73 11.54
CA ALA A 61 -8.87 -9.41 11.89
C ALA A 61 -9.93 -8.32 11.68
N SER A 62 -9.88 -7.29 12.50
CA SER A 62 -10.73 -6.10 12.35
C SER A 62 -9.88 -4.92 11.92
N LEU A 63 -10.21 -4.31 10.78
CA LEU A 63 -9.54 -3.11 10.29
C LEU A 63 -10.30 -1.86 10.71
N VAL A 64 -9.59 -0.93 11.35
CA VAL A 64 -10.10 0.38 11.77
C VAL A 64 -9.28 1.47 11.13
N TYR A 65 -9.94 2.37 10.40
CA TYR A 65 -9.31 3.54 9.77
C TYR A 65 -9.65 4.81 10.55
N PHE A 66 -8.65 5.57 11.00
CA PHE A 66 -8.87 6.87 11.64
C PHE A 66 -8.89 7.99 10.59
N PRO A 67 -10.06 8.61 10.32
CA PRO A 67 -10.16 9.64 9.29
C PRO A 67 -9.44 10.92 9.71
N GLU A 68 -9.18 11.81 8.77
CA GLU A 68 -8.63 13.14 9.06
C GLU A 68 -9.63 13.95 9.86
N ASP A 69 -10.82 14.10 9.27
CA ASP A 69 -11.97 14.81 9.80
C ASP A 69 -13.11 13.86 10.18
N GLY A 70 -14.01 14.37 11.03
CA GLY A 70 -15.23 13.67 11.41
C GLY A 70 -15.10 12.75 12.63
N PRO A 71 -16.14 11.91 12.87
CA PRO A 71 -16.20 11.10 14.07
C PRO A 71 -15.12 10.03 14.04
N ARG A 72 -14.34 9.99 15.12
CA ARG A 72 -13.31 8.97 15.28
C ARG A 72 -14.02 7.61 15.48
N PRO A 73 -13.59 6.47 14.89
CA PRO A 73 -14.22 5.15 15.07
C PRO A 73 -13.89 4.45 16.40
N ALA A 74 -14.84 3.70 16.96
CA ALA A 74 -14.56 2.86 18.14
C ALA A 74 -13.55 1.73 17.83
N LEU A 75 -12.83 1.28 18.85
CA LEU A 75 -11.93 0.12 18.73
C LEU A 75 -12.71 -1.17 19.06
N PRO A 76 -12.84 -2.12 18.12
CA PRO A 76 -13.50 -3.40 18.39
C PRO A 76 -12.66 -4.25 19.33
N ARG A 77 -13.31 -5.15 20.08
CA ARG A 77 -12.66 -6.15 20.93
C ARG A 77 -12.42 -7.46 20.18
N ARG A 78 -11.95 -7.36 18.95
CA ARG A 78 -11.67 -8.50 18.06
C ARG A 78 -10.24 -8.39 17.56
N PHE A 79 -9.52 -9.50 17.58
CA PHE A 79 -8.10 -9.54 17.28
C PHE A 79 -7.78 -10.59 16.20
N PRO A 80 -6.75 -10.38 15.37
CA PRO A 80 -5.85 -9.22 15.36
C PRO A 80 -6.54 -7.90 15.01
N LEU A 81 -6.14 -6.81 15.67
CA LEU A 81 -6.69 -5.48 15.42
C LEU A 81 -5.74 -4.71 14.51
N LEU A 82 -6.21 -4.40 13.30
CA LEU A 82 -5.50 -3.63 12.30
C LEU A 82 -5.95 -2.17 12.40
N ILE A 83 -5.00 -1.23 12.50
CA ILE A 83 -5.30 0.19 12.72
C ILE A 83 -4.53 1.02 11.70
N ASP A 84 -5.26 1.73 10.86
CA ASP A 84 -4.69 2.68 9.90
C ASP A 84 -4.78 4.12 10.40
N GLU A 85 -3.81 4.93 9.99
CA GLU A 85 -3.65 6.34 10.39
C GLU A 85 -3.63 6.53 11.93
N ALA A 86 -2.94 5.62 12.66
CA ALA A 86 -3.00 5.56 14.12
C ALA A 86 -2.41 6.78 14.84
N GLN A 87 -1.60 7.61 14.16
CA GLN A 87 -1.15 8.89 14.70
C GLN A 87 -2.32 9.85 14.96
N ARG A 88 -3.44 9.69 14.26
CA ARG A 88 -4.67 10.47 14.42
C ARG A 88 -5.55 9.96 15.58
N MET A 89 -5.15 8.89 16.26
CA MET A 89 -5.87 8.33 17.40
C MET A 89 -5.73 9.23 18.64
N GLY A 90 -6.87 9.70 19.17
CA GLY A 90 -6.91 10.46 20.42
C GLY A 90 -6.47 9.64 21.64
N TRP A 91 -6.03 10.33 22.70
CA TRP A 91 -5.40 9.71 23.87
C TRP A 91 -6.25 8.62 24.55
N ARG A 92 -7.57 8.82 24.66
CA ARG A 92 -8.48 7.89 25.33
C ARG A 92 -8.44 6.51 24.66
N ARG A 93 -8.46 6.51 23.33
CA ARG A 93 -8.44 5.28 22.53
C ARG A 93 -7.05 4.66 22.46
N ARG A 94 -6.01 5.49 22.46
CA ARG A 94 -4.64 5.00 22.59
C ARG A 94 -4.47 4.23 23.90
N ARG A 95 -4.99 4.76 25.01
CA ARG A 95 -4.99 4.05 26.30
C ARG A 95 -5.83 2.77 26.27
N GLN A 96 -6.97 2.78 25.58
CA GLN A 96 -7.79 1.56 25.38
C GLN A 96 -7.04 0.49 24.57
N MET A 97 -6.42 0.88 23.46
CA MET A 97 -5.60 0.01 22.60
C MET A 97 -4.45 -0.61 23.40
N LEU A 98 -3.69 0.20 24.15
CA LEU A 98 -2.54 -0.27 24.94
C LEU A 98 -2.93 -1.20 26.10
N LYS A 99 -4.19 -1.15 26.56
CA LYS A 99 -4.72 -2.09 27.57
C LYS A 99 -5.18 -3.42 26.98
N SER A 100 -5.26 -3.55 25.65
CA SER A 100 -5.65 -4.81 25.02
C SER A 100 -4.59 -5.90 25.23
N SER A 101 -5.03 -7.16 25.25
CA SER A 101 -4.14 -8.32 25.32
C SER A 101 -3.87 -8.96 23.95
N GLY A 102 -4.67 -8.62 22.93
CA GLY A 102 -4.57 -9.25 21.61
C GLY A 102 -3.52 -8.61 20.69
N PRO A 103 -3.20 -9.28 19.58
CA PRO A 103 -2.25 -8.80 18.58
C PRO A 103 -2.74 -7.54 17.85
N LEU A 104 -1.79 -6.66 17.51
CA LEU A 104 -2.03 -5.38 16.85
C LEU A 104 -1.21 -5.26 15.56
N ALA A 105 -1.76 -4.69 14.51
CA ALA A 105 -0.97 -4.20 13.38
C ALA A 105 -1.35 -2.74 13.10
N ILE A 106 -0.35 -1.87 13.06
CA ILE A 106 -0.53 -0.42 13.14
C ILE A 106 0.18 0.26 11.98
N ALA A 107 -0.52 1.06 11.19
CA ALA A 107 0.07 2.00 10.25
C ALA A 107 0.08 3.41 10.84
N THR A 108 1.24 4.06 10.82
CA THR A 108 1.43 5.36 11.46
C THR A 108 2.61 6.13 10.85
N HIS A 109 2.59 7.46 10.98
CA HIS A 109 3.73 8.33 10.65
C HIS A 109 4.67 8.53 11.85
N GLN A 110 4.21 8.19 13.05
CA GLN A 110 4.93 8.38 14.30
C GLN A 110 5.29 7.04 14.90
N ASP A 111 6.50 6.91 15.44
CA ASP A 111 6.91 5.70 16.13
C ASP A 111 6.18 5.54 17.48
N LEU A 112 5.37 4.49 17.58
CA LEU A 112 4.64 4.07 18.78
C LEU A 112 5.35 2.93 19.53
N SER A 113 6.50 2.45 19.05
CA SER A 113 7.27 1.37 19.68
C SER A 113 7.55 1.64 21.17
N PRO A 114 7.92 2.87 21.61
CA PRO A 114 8.24 3.08 23.02
C PRO A 114 7.02 2.91 23.93
N VAL A 115 5.82 3.32 23.48
CA VAL A 115 4.59 3.18 24.27
C VAL A 115 4.03 1.77 24.22
N LEU A 116 4.20 1.05 23.11
CA LEU A 116 3.83 -0.35 22.96
C LEU A 116 4.69 -1.24 23.87
N HIS A 117 6.02 -1.04 23.87
CA HIS A 117 6.92 -1.78 24.75
C HIS A 117 6.61 -1.56 26.23
N ARG A 118 6.36 -0.31 26.66
CA ARG A 118 5.93 -0.03 28.05
C ARG A 118 4.61 -0.70 28.41
N ALA A 119 3.72 -0.90 27.44
CA ALA A 119 2.47 -1.63 27.64
C ALA A 119 2.64 -3.16 27.59
N GLY A 120 3.86 -3.67 27.44
CA GLY A 120 4.19 -5.09 27.43
C GLY A 120 4.03 -5.77 26.07
N PHE A 121 4.04 -5.01 24.96
CA PHE A 121 4.04 -5.58 23.61
C PHE A 121 5.46 -5.92 23.14
N ARG A 122 5.58 -7.03 22.41
CA ARG A 122 6.70 -7.26 21.49
C ARG A 122 6.38 -6.55 20.18
N VAL A 123 7.31 -5.73 19.68
CA VAL A 123 7.07 -4.88 18.50
C VAL A 123 7.96 -5.30 17.35
N TRP A 124 7.38 -5.55 16.18
CA TRP A 124 8.09 -5.67 14.90
C TRP A 124 7.82 -4.41 14.08
N GLN A 125 8.87 -3.62 13.83
CA GLN A 125 8.76 -2.43 12.99
C GLN A 125 9.13 -2.71 11.54
N VAL A 126 8.28 -2.25 10.62
CA VAL A 126 8.49 -2.27 9.17
C VAL A 126 8.53 -0.83 8.69
N ASN A 127 9.70 -0.37 8.23
CA ASN A 127 9.81 0.95 7.60
C ASN A 127 9.41 0.82 6.12
N VAL A 128 8.27 1.39 5.74
CA VAL A 128 7.74 1.30 4.37
C VAL A 128 8.33 2.33 3.41
N GLU A 129 9.07 3.32 3.94
CA GLU A 129 9.81 4.32 3.16
C GLU A 129 11.14 3.79 2.63
N GLN A 130 11.56 2.60 3.05
CA GLN A 130 12.77 1.98 2.51
C GLN A 130 12.70 1.96 0.98
N VAL A 131 13.80 2.38 0.37
CA VAL A 131 13.89 2.55 -1.07
C VAL A 131 13.57 1.22 -1.75
N LYS A 132 12.50 1.21 -2.54
CA LYS A 132 12.12 0.02 -3.30
C LYS A 132 13.16 -0.17 -4.38
N THR A 133 13.70 -1.39 -4.47
CA THR A 133 14.60 -1.74 -5.57
C THR A 133 13.88 -1.49 -6.89
N PRO A 134 14.60 -1.07 -7.95
CA PRO A 134 14.02 -0.91 -9.28
C PRO A 134 13.22 -2.14 -9.73
N ARG A 135 13.73 -3.34 -9.44
CA ARG A 135 13.02 -4.60 -9.65
C ARG A 135 11.68 -4.70 -8.91
N CYS A 136 11.64 -4.40 -7.62
CA CYS A 136 10.41 -4.41 -6.83
C CYS A 136 9.40 -3.39 -7.35
N LEU A 137 9.87 -2.18 -7.69
CA LEU A 137 9.03 -1.15 -8.28
C LEU A 137 8.45 -1.59 -9.64
N ALA A 138 9.26 -2.17 -10.52
CA ALA A 138 8.79 -2.72 -11.79
C ALA A 138 7.73 -3.82 -11.59
N GLN A 139 7.91 -4.72 -10.61
CA GLN A 139 6.92 -5.74 -10.26
C GLN A 139 5.58 -5.13 -9.82
N ILE A 140 5.60 -4.12 -8.94
CA ILE A 140 4.39 -3.42 -8.48
C ILE A 140 3.67 -2.78 -9.66
N LEU A 141 4.39 -2.02 -10.50
CA LEU A 141 3.79 -1.29 -11.61
C LEU A 141 3.25 -2.24 -12.69
N ASN A 142 3.98 -3.33 -13.00
CA ASN A 142 3.53 -4.33 -13.96
C ASN A 142 2.34 -5.15 -13.44
N ALA A 143 2.27 -5.44 -12.14
CA ALA A 143 1.08 -6.08 -11.56
C ALA A 143 -0.18 -5.22 -11.79
N ARG A 144 -0.06 -3.90 -11.64
CA ARG A 144 -1.15 -2.95 -11.96
C ARG A 144 -1.51 -2.95 -13.44
N ILE A 145 -0.52 -2.93 -14.33
CA ILE A 145 -0.73 -3.00 -15.79
C ILE A 145 -1.45 -4.30 -16.19
N GLN A 146 -1.01 -5.43 -15.63
CA GLN A 146 -1.62 -6.73 -15.90
C GLN A 146 -3.08 -6.75 -15.44
N ALA A 147 -3.38 -6.29 -14.23
CA ALA A 147 -4.75 -6.22 -13.70
C ALA A 147 -5.67 -5.35 -14.57
N SER A 148 -5.14 -4.26 -15.12
CA SER A 148 -5.85 -3.39 -16.07
C SER A 148 -5.84 -3.90 -17.51
N SER A 149 -5.26 -5.07 -17.77
CA SER A 149 -5.33 -5.77 -19.05
C SER A 149 -6.27 -6.97 -19.03
N THR A 150 -6.54 -7.56 -17.85
CA THR A 150 -7.29 -8.83 -17.74
C THR A 150 -8.81 -8.68 -17.61
N ALA A 151 -9.35 -7.46 -17.43
CA ALA A 151 -10.80 -7.28 -17.31
C ALA A 151 -11.43 -6.85 -18.63
N LEU A 152 -11.92 -7.82 -19.40
CA LEU A 152 -13.32 -7.95 -19.86
C LEU A 152 -13.44 -8.57 -21.25
N GLY A 153 -14.36 -9.53 -21.34
CA GLY A 153 -15.03 -9.88 -22.58
C GLY A 153 -15.96 -8.76 -23.06
N SER A 154 -15.40 -7.63 -23.44
CA SER A 154 -16.12 -6.59 -24.18
C SER A 154 -15.56 -6.47 -25.59
N THR A 155 -16.38 -6.90 -26.53
CA THR A 155 -16.12 -7.23 -27.93
C THR A 155 -15.75 -6.04 -28.83
N GLU A 156 -15.41 -4.86 -28.27
CA GLU A 156 -15.10 -3.65 -29.06
C GLU A 156 -13.92 -2.83 -28.50
N GLN A 157 -13.00 -3.43 -27.73
CA GLN A 157 -11.88 -2.68 -27.15
C GLN A 157 -10.68 -2.52 -28.10
N ARG A 158 -10.34 -1.26 -28.39
CA ARG A 158 -9.09 -0.83 -29.05
C ARG A 158 -7.88 -1.57 -28.45
N CYS A 159 -7.26 -2.43 -29.25
CA CYS A 159 -6.11 -3.24 -28.87
C CYS A 159 -4.83 -2.41 -28.74
N TRP A 160 -4.68 -1.65 -27.65
CA TRP A 160 -3.35 -1.18 -27.27
C TRP A 160 -2.53 -2.37 -26.77
N PRO A 161 -1.26 -2.53 -27.21
CA PRO A 161 -0.39 -3.56 -26.66
C PRO A 161 -0.28 -3.36 -25.15
N THR A 162 -0.31 -4.46 -24.39
CA THR A 162 -0.14 -4.38 -22.94
C THR A 162 1.29 -3.94 -22.65
N PRO A 163 1.50 -2.75 -22.07
CA PRO A 163 2.84 -2.23 -21.87
C PRO A 163 3.57 -3.01 -20.77
N GLN A 164 4.90 -2.92 -20.76
CA GLN A 164 5.73 -3.45 -19.68
C GLN A 164 6.72 -2.39 -19.24
N ILE A 165 6.86 -2.24 -17.92
CA ILE A 165 7.88 -1.41 -17.30
C ILE A 165 9.06 -2.31 -16.97
N ASP A 166 10.19 -2.09 -17.60
CA ASP A 166 11.43 -2.78 -17.26
C ASP A 166 12.10 -2.18 -16.01
N GLU A 167 13.15 -2.88 -15.55
CA GLU A 167 13.90 -2.45 -14.37
C GLU A 167 14.65 -1.12 -14.60
N ALA A 168 15.09 -0.85 -15.84
CA ALA A 168 15.80 0.38 -16.17
C ALA A 168 14.89 1.62 -16.06
N PHE A 169 13.66 1.53 -16.56
CA PHE A 169 12.64 2.55 -16.45
C PHE A 169 12.19 2.74 -15.01
N ALA A 170 11.95 1.65 -14.27
CA ALA A 170 11.67 1.70 -12.84
C ALA A 170 12.83 2.36 -12.05
N GLY A 171 14.08 2.11 -12.44
CA GLY A 171 15.25 2.75 -11.83
C GLY A 171 15.27 4.27 -12.03
N LYS A 172 14.84 4.75 -13.20
CA LYS A 172 14.68 6.19 -13.45
C LYS A 172 13.59 6.81 -12.57
N LEU A 173 12.45 6.13 -12.43
CA LEU A 173 11.36 6.57 -11.55
C LEU A 173 11.79 6.60 -10.08
N SER A 174 12.48 5.56 -9.61
CA SER A 174 12.95 5.45 -8.23
C SER A 174 13.91 6.59 -7.87
N ARG A 175 14.86 6.94 -8.77
CA ARG A 175 15.77 8.08 -8.57
C ARG A 175 15.04 9.42 -8.47
N ARG A 176 13.98 9.62 -9.26
CA ARG A 176 13.22 10.89 -9.29
C ARG A 176 12.32 11.08 -8.08
N TYR A 177 11.67 10.01 -7.63
CA TYR A 177 10.59 10.08 -6.64
C TYR A 177 10.93 9.44 -5.28
N ALA A 178 12.17 8.96 -5.09
CA ALA A 178 12.67 8.40 -3.83
C ALA A 178 11.72 7.37 -3.17
N SER A 179 11.05 6.54 -3.98
CA SER A 179 10.05 5.53 -3.57
C SER A 179 8.67 6.03 -3.14
N ASN A 180 8.34 7.30 -3.37
CA ASN A 180 6.96 7.79 -3.27
C ASN A 180 6.11 7.19 -4.40
N LEU A 181 5.43 6.08 -4.07
CA LEU A 181 4.67 5.32 -5.05
C LEU A 181 3.49 6.12 -5.60
N ARG A 182 2.83 6.96 -4.79
CA ARG A 182 1.73 7.83 -5.27
C ARG A 182 2.22 8.83 -6.31
N ALA A 183 3.34 9.50 -6.05
CA ALA A 183 3.89 10.46 -7.01
C ALA A 183 4.32 9.78 -8.34
N ILE A 184 4.84 8.56 -8.26
CA ILE A 184 5.15 7.74 -9.44
C ILE A 184 3.87 7.39 -10.21
N GLU A 185 2.84 6.91 -9.50
CA GLU A 185 1.55 6.55 -10.11
C GLU A 185 0.86 7.74 -10.77
N ASP A 186 0.82 8.90 -10.10
CA ASP A 186 0.25 10.14 -10.64
C ASP A 186 0.98 10.57 -11.91
N TYR A 187 2.31 10.49 -11.91
CA TYR A 187 3.12 10.79 -13.10
C TYR A 187 2.79 9.84 -14.25
N LEU A 188 2.80 8.52 -14.00
CA LEU A 188 2.53 7.51 -15.03
C LEU A 188 1.10 7.59 -15.54
N TYR A 189 0.14 7.96 -14.68
CA TYR A 189 -1.24 8.22 -15.09
C TYR A 189 -1.28 9.34 -16.15
N GLN A 190 -0.67 10.48 -15.86
CA GLN A 190 -0.65 11.65 -16.75
C GLN A 190 0.09 11.36 -18.06
N ASP A 191 1.24 10.69 -17.97
CA ASP A 191 2.08 10.34 -19.12
C ASP A 191 1.36 9.37 -20.08
N LEU A 192 0.68 8.35 -19.52
CA LEU A 192 -0.11 7.43 -20.31
C LEU A 192 -1.31 8.12 -20.97
N GLN A 193 -2.03 8.99 -20.25
CA GLN A 193 -3.15 9.75 -20.81
C GLN A 193 -2.71 10.61 -22.00
N ARG A 194 -1.55 11.27 -21.87
CA ARG A 194 -0.95 12.06 -22.95
C ARG A 194 -0.62 11.19 -24.16
N CYS A 195 0.03 10.04 -23.96
CA CYS A 195 0.35 9.13 -25.06
C CYS A 195 -0.90 8.61 -25.79
N ILE A 196 -1.98 8.33 -25.06
CA ILE A 196 -3.27 7.93 -25.66
C ILE A 196 -3.85 9.05 -26.51
N GLN A 197 -3.84 10.30 -26.01
CA GLN A 197 -4.32 11.48 -26.74
C GLN A 197 -3.48 11.75 -28.00
N GLU A 198 -2.15 11.65 -27.89
CA GLU A 198 -1.20 11.85 -28.99
C GLU A 198 -1.06 10.64 -29.93
N ARG A 199 -1.76 9.54 -29.65
CA ARG A 199 -1.66 8.25 -30.36
C ARG A 199 -0.22 7.69 -30.44
N ARG A 200 0.55 7.84 -29.36
CA ARG A 200 1.93 7.33 -29.23
C ARG A 200 1.99 6.05 -28.41
N LEU A 201 3.00 5.22 -28.71
CA LEU A 201 3.29 4.03 -27.91
C LEU A 201 3.80 4.41 -26.52
N TRP A 202 3.44 3.58 -25.53
CA TRP A 202 3.80 3.74 -24.12
C TRP A 202 4.32 2.40 -23.55
N PRO A 203 5.31 2.37 -22.64
CA PRO A 203 6.06 3.52 -22.12
C PRO A 203 6.99 4.12 -23.19
N PRO A 204 7.28 5.44 -23.13
CA PRO A 204 8.20 6.06 -24.07
C PRO A 204 9.63 5.52 -23.86
N ALA A 205 10.37 5.33 -24.96
CA ALA A 205 11.76 4.85 -24.92
C ALA A 205 12.67 5.72 -24.03
N THR A 206 12.34 7.00 -23.91
CA THR A 206 13.01 7.96 -23.04
C THR A 206 11.98 8.80 -22.30
N LEU A 207 12.14 8.93 -20.98
CA LEU A 207 11.42 9.96 -20.22
C LEU A 207 11.86 11.33 -20.77
N PRO A 208 10.93 12.27 -21.05
CA PRO A 208 11.29 13.63 -21.40
C PRO A 208 11.94 14.27 -20.17
N TRP A 209 13.27 14.44 -20.23
CA TRP A 209 14.00 15.19 -19.22
C TRP A 209 14.25 16.59 -19.78
N SER A 210 13.63 17.57 -19.13
CA SER A 210 13.99 18.99 -19.15
C SER A 210 13.84 19.50 -17.73
#